data_AF-A0A7V4N293-F1
#
_entry.id   AF-A0A7V4N293-F1
#
_cell.length_a   1.000
_cell.length_b   1.000
_cell.length_c   1.000
_cell.angle_alpha   90.00
_cell.angle_beta   90.00
_cell.angle_gamma   90.00
#
_symmetry.space_group_name_H-M   'P 1'
#
loop_
_entity.id
_entity.type
_entity.pdbx_description
1 polymer ?
#
loop_
_entity_poly.entity_id
_entity_poly.type
_entity_poly.pdbx_seq_one_letter_code
_entity_poly.pdbx_strand_id
1 'polypeptide(L)'
;MNRCRPFSTPSLLITADGSHTLYLQEWDETYHSRHGALTESLHVFIQHGFYYPEENPVRILEVGFGTGLNAWLTAIEAEKSKKKVFYHAFDDYPLDRVVIASLNYPSLPHGKGHESLFFRIHEAPWNETVALSPFFDIQKT
;
A
#
# COMPACT_ATOMS: atom_id res chain seq x y z
N MET A 1 -24.76 -8.56 1.79
CA MET A 1 -25.32 -7.37 1.11
C MET A 1 -24.29 -6.94 0.08
N ASN A 2 -24.59 -7.09 -1.20
CA ASN A 2 -23.72 -6.59 -2.27
C ASN A 2 -23.77 -5.06 -2.23
N ARG A 3 -22.78 -4.41 -1.61
CA ARG A 3 -22.54 -3.00 -1.88
C ARG A 3 -22.09 -2.94 -3.34
N CYS A 4 -22.95 -2.46 -4.24
CA CYS A 4 -22.51 -2.11 -5.58
C CYS A 4 -21.31 -1.18 -5.43
N ARG A 5 -20.15 -1.51 -6.01
CA ARG A 5 -19.08 -0.50 -6.16
C ARG A 5 -19.72 0.67 -6.92
N PRO A 6 -19.75 1.89 -6.37
CA PRO A 6 -20.41 3.01 -7.03
C PRO A 6 -19.67 3.48 -8.28
N PHE A 7 -18.51 2.90 -8.59
CA PHE A 7 -17.58 3.33 -9.63
C PHE A 7 -17.17 2.16 -10.53
N SER A 8 -16.84 2.50 -11.77
CA SER A 8 -16.28 1.58 -12.76
C SER A 8 -14.91 1.06 -12.31
N THR A 9 -14.50 -0.05 -12.92
CA THR A 9 -13.21 -0.67 -12.63
C THR A 9 -12.09 0.30 -13.03
N PRO A 10 -11.18 0.68 -12.10
CA PRO A 10 -10.09 1.59 -12.42
C PRO A 10 -9.18 1.00 -13.49
N SER A 11 -8.64 1.86 -14.35
CA SER A 11 -7.66 1.47 -15.37
C SER A 11 -6.22 1.67 -14.89
N LEU A 12 -5.31 0.85 -15.39
CA LEU A 12 -3.90 0.89 -15.02
C LEU A 12 -3.14 1.94 -15.84
N LEU A 13 -2.37 2.79 -15.17
CA LEU A 13 -1.50 3.78 -15.80
C LEU A 13 -0.08 3.67 -15.26
N ILE A 14 0.91 4.04 -16.08
CA ILE A 14 2.32 4.16 -15.67
C ILE A 14 2.60 5.62 -15.34
N THR A 15 3.17 5.90 -14.18
CA THR A 15 3.61 7.23 -13.73
C THR A 15 5.00 7.57 -14.24
N ALA A 16 5.44 8.82 -14.08
CA ALA A 16 6.72 9.27 -14.62
C ALA A 16 7.96 8.55 -14.05
N ASP A 17 7.86 7.99 -12.84
CA ASP A 17 8.91 7.14 -12.24
C ASP A 17 8.82 5.65 -12.61
N GLY A 18 7.93 5.30 -13.55
CA GLY A 18 7.73 3.94 -14.03
C GLY A 18 6.86 3.07 -13.13
N SER A 19 6.38 3.56 -11.99
CA SER A 19 5.47 2.81 -11.13
C SER A 19 4.01 2.84 -11.64
N HIS A 20 3.23 1.83 -11.28
CA HIS A 20 1.80 1.80 -11.62
C HIS A 20 0.97 2.71 -10.70
N THR A 21 -0.03 3.36 -11.28
CA THR A 21 -1.15 3.99 -10.57
C THR A 21 -2.45 3.49 -11.18
N LEU A 22 -3.55 3.74 -10.48
CA LEU A 22 -4.91 3.43 -10.95
C LEU A 22 -5.64 4.73 -11.27
N TYR A 23 -6.37 4.76 -12.37
CA TYR A 23 -7.16 5.91 -12.80
C TYR A 23 -8.65 5.64 -12.69
N LEU A 24 -9.36 6.54 -12.00
CA LEU A 24 -10.81 6.55 -11.84
C LEU A 24 -11.40 7.60 -12.78
N GLN A 25 -12.03 7.13 -13.86
CA GLN A 25 -12.54 7.99 -14.91
C GLN A 25 -13.65 8.93 -14.41
N GLU A 26 -14.48 8.48 -13.47
CA GLU A 26 -15.62 9.27 -12.95
C GLU A 26 -15.19 10.51 -12.20
N TRP A 27 -14.01 10.46 -11.59
CA TRP A 27 -13.46 11.56 -10.79
C TRP A 27 -12.36 12.30 -11.53
N ASP A 28 -11.90 11.77 -12.67
CA ASP A 28 -10.70 12.22 -13.37
C ASP A 28 -9.46 12.24 -12.44
N GLU A 29 -9.37 11.24 -11.55
CA GLU A 29 -8.36 11.18 -10.49
C GLU A 29 -7.54 9.89 -10.56
N THR A 30 -6.32 9.96 -10.05
CA THR A 30 -5.42 8.80 -9.91
C THR A 30 -5.19 8.45 -8.44
N TYR A 31 -5.07 7.15 -8.12
CA TYR A 31 -4.81 6.68 -6.74
C TYR A 31 -3.51 7.23 -6.15
N HIS A 32 -2.50 7.43 -7.02
CA HIS A 32 -1.22 8.05 -6.70
C HIS A 32 -0.85 9.06 -7.76
N SER A 33 0.00 10.02 -7.41
CA SER A 33 0.47 11.08 -8.30
C SER A 33 1.01 10.56 -9.63
N ARG A 34 0.58 11.18 -10.72
CA ARG A 34 1.10 10.91 -12.08
C ARG A 34 2.59 11.23 -12.22
N HIS A 35 3.12 12.08 -11.36
CA HIS A 35 4.54 12.42 -11.32
C HIS A 35 5.41 11.30 -10.74
N GLY A 36 4.82 10.30 -10.08
CA GLY A 36 5.52 9.11 -9.61
C GLY A 36 4.92 8.55 -8.32
N ALA A 37 4.23 7.40 -8.40
CA ALA A 37 3.58 6.81 -7.23
C ALA A 37 4.60 6.33 -6.19
N LEU A 38 5.65 5.64 -6.64
CA LEU A 38 6.72 5.18 -5.78
C LEU A 38 7.50 6.35 -5.17
N THR A 39 7.80 7.36 -5.97
CA THR A 39 8.56 8.55 -5.54
C THR A 39 7.81 9.33 -4.48
N GLU A 40 6.51 9.58 -4.69
CA GLU A 40 5.63 10.20 -3.71
C GLU A 40 5.54 9.37 -2.43
N SER A 41 5.30 8.06 -2.55
CA SER A 41 5.17 7.15 -1.40
C SER A 41 6.44 7.15 -0.54
N LEU A 42 7.62 7.06 -1.17
CA LEU A 42 8.89 7.11 -0.47
C LEU A 42 9.15 8.46 0.22
N HIS A 43 8.82 9.56 -0.46
CA HIS A 43 9.09 10.89 0.09
C HIS A 43 8.10 11.29 1.18
N VAL A 44 6.80 11.23 0.90
CA VAL A 44 5.75 11.71 1.79
C VAL A 44 5.48 10.72 2.92
N PHE A 45 5.20 9.46 2.57
CA PHE A 45 4.70 8.49 3.55
C PHE A 45 5.82 7.80 4.31
N ILE A 46 6.95 7.52 3.67
CA ILE A 46 8.09 6.86 4.32
C ILE A 46 9.02 7.86 4.98
N GLN A 47 9.66 8.75 4.20
CA GLN A 47 10.66 9.68 4.71
C GLN A 47 10.05 10.71 5.68
N HIS A 48 8.91 11.30 5.34
CA HIS A 48 8.25 12.33 6.17
C HIS A 48 7.11 11.78 7.05
N GLY A 49 6.68 10.53 6.86
CA GLY A 49 5.68 9.87 7.68
C GLY A 49 6.30 8.87 8.65
N PHE A 50 6.65 7.67 8.17
CA PHE A 50 7.12 6.55 8.97
C PHE A 50 8.39 6.85 9.80
N TYR A 51 9.35 7.57 9.21
CA TYR A 51 10.61 7.89 9.88
C TYR A 51 10.53 9.09 10.83
N TYR A 52 9.44 9.87 10.79
CA TYR A 52 9.26 11.04 11.65
C TYR A 52 9.03 10.73 13.15
N PRO A 53 8.11 9.82 13.54
CA PRO A 53 7.87 9.52 14.95
C PRO A 53 9.10 8.86 15.59
N GLU A 54 9.41 9.19 16.84
CA GLU A 54 10.49 8.52 17.59
C GLU A 54 10.00 7.28 18.35
N GLU A 55 8.68 7.11 18.44
CA GLU A 55 8.03 6.04 19.20
C GLU A 55 8.34 4.66 18.61
N ASN A 56 8.46 3.67 19.50
CA ASN A 56 8.55 2.26 19.16
C ASN A 56 7.73 1.47 20.19
N PRO A 57 6.57 0.91 19.83
CA PRO A 57 6.05 0.72 18.46
C PRO A 57 5.42 1.98 17.85
N VAL A 58 5.55 2.13 16.52
CA VAL A 58 4.80 3.11 15.72
C VAL A 58 3.40 2.57 15.44
N ARG A 59 2.40 3.44 15.47
CA ARG A 59 1.02 3.11 15.07
C ARG A 59 0.63 3.98 13.88
N ILE A 60 0.26 3.36 12.77
CA ILE A 60 -0.08 4.06 11.52
C ILE A 60 -1.52 3.73 11.17
N LEU A 61 -2.30 4.77 10.86
CA LEU A 61 -3.62 4.66 10.24
C LEU A 61 -3.52 5.11 8.79
N GLU A 62 -3.94 4.25 7.87
CA GLU A 62 -4.15 4.57 6.45
C GLU A 62 -5.64 4.57 6.14
N VAL A 63 -6.10 5.64 5.48
CA VAL A 63 -7.47 5.75 4.98
C VAL A 63 -7.40 5.59 3.46
N GLY A 64 -7.98 4.52 2.93
CA GLY A 64 -7.84 4.12 1.53
C GLY A 64 -6.61 3.24 1.32
N PHE A 65 -6.70 1.96 1.69
CA PHE A 65 -5.63 0.97 1.48
C PHE A 65 -5.19 0.88 0.01
N GLY A 66 -6.14 0.98 -0.92
CA GLY A 66 -5.92 1.13 -2.35
C GLY A 66 -4.99 0.05 -2.92
N THR A 67 -3.87 0.48 -3.49
CA THR A 67 -2.89 -0.41 -4.13
C THR A 67 -1.95 -1.11 -3.13
N GLY A 68 -2.08 -0.81 -1.83
CA GLY A 68 -1.23 -1.34 -0.76
C GLY A 68 0.22 -0.87 -0.81
N LEU A 69 0.55 0.12 -1.66
CA LEU A 69 1.93 0.59 -1.87
C LEU A 69 2.55 1.14 -0.57
N ASN A 70 1.84 2.00 0.16
CA ASN A 70 2.35 2.60 1.39
C ASN A 70 2.53 1.55 2.50
N ALA A 71 1.54 0.68 2.71
CA ALA A 71 1.63 -0.41 3.67
C ALA A 71 2.83 -1.34 3.38
N TRP A 72 3.05 -1.69 2.11
CA TRP A 72 4.16 -2.54 1.70
C TRP A 72 5.52 -1.87 1.87
N LEU A 73 5.68 -0.61 1.47
CA LEU A 73 6.91 0.13 1.70
C LEU A 73 7.18 0.30 3.21
N THR A 74 6.14 0.56 4.00
CA THR A 74 6.27 0.66 5.46
C THR A 74 6.75 -0.65 6.06
N ALA A 75 6.23 -1.79 5.62
CA ALA A 75 6.67 -3.11 6.09
C ALA A 75 8.14 -3.41 5.75
N ILE A 76 8.59 -3.02 4.54
CA ILE A 76 10.00 -3.14 4.13
C ILE A 76 10.90 -2.30 5.05
N GLU A 77 10.53 -1.05 5.29
CA GLU A 77 11.34 -0.12 6.08
C GLU A 77 11.30 -0.43 7.58
N ALA A 78 10.19 -0.97 8.10
CA ALA A 78 10.07 -1.49 9.46
C ALA A 78 11.08 -2.63 9.72
N GLU A 79 11.22 -3.56 8.77
CA GLU A 79 12.22 -4.64 8.84
C GLU A 79 13.66 -4.11 8.83
N LYS A 80 13.97 -3.17 7.92
CA LYS A 80 15.31 -2.58 7.80
C LYS A 80 15.71 -1.81 9.06
N SER A 81 14.79 -1.04 9.61
CA SER A 81 15.03 -0.19 10.78
C SER A 81 14.80 -0.90 12.12
N LYS A 82 14.32 -2.15 12.10
CA LYS A 82 13.95 -2.93 13.31
C LYS A 82 12.93 -2.20 14.20
N LYS A 83 12.07 -1.37 13.61
CA LYS A 83 11.05 -0.57 14.31
C LYS A 83 9.72 -1.30 14.26
N LYS A 84 9.12 -1.59 15.42
CA LYS A 84 7.83 -2.31 15.46
C LYS A 84 6.72 -1.37 14.97
N VAL A 85 5.88 -1.85 14.07
CA VAL A 85 4.76 -1.12 13.48
C VAL A 85 3.47 -1.90 13.69
N PHE A 86 2.44 -1.18 14.15
CA PHE A 86 1.05 -1.59 14.06
C PHE A 86 0.37 -0.74 12.98
N TYR A 87 0.05 -1.36 11.85
CA TYR A 87 -0.55 -0.72 10.69
C TYR A 87 -2.04 -1.05 10.63
N HIS A 88 -2.88 -0.03 10.64
CA HIS A 88 -4.32 -0.15 10.43
C HIS A 88 -4.66 0.52 9.10
N ALA A 89 -5.27 -0.21 8.16
CA ALA A 89 -5.80 0.36 6.94
C ALA A 89 -7.33 0.23 6.87
N PHE A 90 -8.02 1.27 6.41
CA PHE A 90 -9.45 1.24 6.12
C PHE A 90 -9.68 1.30 4.61
N ASP A 91 -10.52 0.43 4.05
CA ASP A 91 -10.92 0.51 2.64
C ASP A 91 -12.28 -0.15 2.38
N ASP A 92 -13.26 0.65 1.95
CA ASP A 92 -14.60 0.18 1.61
C ASP A 92 -14.65 -0.62 0.29
N TYR A 93 -13.63 -0.49 -0.57
CA TYR A 93 -13.63 -1.02 -1.94
C TYR A 93 -12.28 -1.65 -2.31
N PRO A 94 -11.88 -2.74 -1.63
CA PRO A 94 -10.61 -3.38 -1.90
C PRO A 94 -10.50 -3.84 -3.35
N LEU A 95 -9.31 -3.67 -3.93
CA LEU A 95 -9.03 -4.03 -5.32
C LEU A 95 -9.11 -5.54 -5.55
N ASP A 96 -9.48 -5.91 -6.77
CA ASP A 96 -9.53 -7.32 -7.17
C ASP A 96 -8.11 -7.88 -7.31
N ARG A 97 -7.94 -9.16 -6.97
CA ARG A 97 -6.64 -9.87 -7.04
C ARG A 97 -5.97 -9.76 -8.41
N VAL A 98 -6.76 -9.70 -9.49
CA VAL A 98 -6.25 -9.54 -10.86
C VAL A 98 -5.58 -8.18 -11.05
N VAL A 99 -6.17 -7.10 -10.50
CA VAL A 99 -5.58 -5.76 -10.53
C VAL A 99 -4.30 -5.74 -9.70
N ILE A 100 -4.35 -6.29 -8.47
CA ILE A 100 -3.18 -6.35 -7.58
C ILE A 100 -2.01 -7.09 -8.26
N ALA A 101 -2.27 -8.23 -8.90
CA ALA A 101 -1.26 -9.02 -9.60
C ALA A 101 -0.67 -8.30 -10.83
N SER A 102 -1.37 -7.28 -11.37
CA SER A 102 -0.89 -6.47 -12.49
C SER A 102 -0.01 -5.28 -12.05
N LEU A 103 0.05 -4.97 -10.76
CA LEU A 103 0.87 -3.88 -10.24
C LEU A 103 2.36 -4.24 -10.34
N ASN A 104 3.16 -3.32 -10.86
CA ASN A 104 4.57 -3.57 -11.14
C ASN A 104 5.52 -3.29 -9.96
N TYR A 105 4.99 -2.90 -8.79
CA TYR A 105 5.80 -2.44 -7.66
C TYR A 105 6.88 -3.45 -7.25
N PRO A 106 6.60 -4.76 -7.09
CA PRO A 106 7.63 -5.73 -6.72
C PRO A 106 8.79 -5.86 -7.72
N SER A 107 8.55 -5.54 -8.99
CA SER A 107 9.57 -5.59 -10.04
C SER A 107 10.44 -4.33 -10.11
N LEU A 108 10.03 -3.23 -9.46
CA LEU A 108 10.81 -2.00 -9.40
C LEU A 108 12.03 -2.15 -8.46
N PRO A 109 13.06 -1.31 -8.58
CA PRO A 109 14.29 -1.44 -7.79
C PRO A 109 14.07 -1.53 -6.27
N HIS A 110 13.15 -0.76 -5.71
CA HIS A 110 12.79 -0.80 -4.27
C HIS A 110 12.05 -2.08 -3.86
N GLY A 111 11.43 -2.77 -4.81
CA GLY A 111 10.64 -3.98 -4.58
C GLY A 111 11.43 -5.29 -4.62
N LYS A 112 12.64 -5.27 -5.17
CA LYS A 112 13.46 -6.48 -5.36
C LYS A 112 13.65 -7.21 -4.03
N GLY A 113 13.24 -8.48 -4.00
CA GLY A 113 13.31 -9.34 -2.80
C GLY A 113 12.12 -9.23 -1.85
N HIS A 114 11.15 -8.37 -2.12
CA HIS A 114 9.99 -8.13 -1.24
C HIS A 114 8.64 -8.48 -1.90
N GLU A 115 8.65 -9.19 -3.02
CA GLU A 115 7.44 -9.61 -3.74
C GLU A 115 6.51 -10.49 -2.91
N SER A 116 7.05 -11.49 -2.21
CA SER A 116 6.23 -12.33 -1.33
C SER A 116 5.55 -11.51 -0.23
N LEU A 117 6.23 -10.50 0.32
CA LEU A 117 5.64 -9.60 1.31
C LEU A 117 4.49 -8.78 0.72
N PHE A 118 4.63 -8.31 -0.52
CA PHE A 118 3.56 -7.57 -1.23
C PHE A 118 2.28 -8.40 -1.30
N PHE A 119 2.38 -9.66 -1.74
CA PHE A 119 1.22 -10.53 -1.83
C PHE A 119 0.66 -10.90 -0.46
N ARG A 120 1.51 -11.22 0.52
CA ARG A 120 1.06 -11.54 1.90
C ARG A 120 0.27 -10.39 2.54
N ILE A 121 0.66 -9.14 2.28
CA ILE A 121 -0.10 -7.95 2.73
C ILE A 121 -1.51 -7.95 2.14
N HIS A 122 -1.65 -8.21 0.84
CA HIS A 122 -2.95 -8.24 0.17
C HIS A 122 -3.79 -9.46 0.60
N GLU A 123 -3.15 -10.60 0.87
CA GLU A 123 -3.80 -11.84 1.29
C GLU A 123 -4.20 -11.88 2.76
N ALA A 124 -3.63 -11.00 3.60
CA ALA A 124 -4.03 -10.92 5.00
C ALA A 124 -5.56 -10.75 5.12
N PRO A 125 -6.25 -11.55 5.96
CA PRO A 125 -7.69 -11.44 6.17
C PRO A 125 -8.10 -10.03 6.59
N TRP A 126 -9.27 -9.62 6.12
CA TRP A 126 -9.93 -8.39 6.56
C TRP A 126 -10.51 -8.58 7.96
N ASN A 127 -10.56 -7.51 8.73
CA ASN A 127 -11.05 -7.43 10.12
C ASN A 127 -10.27 -8.27 11.13
N GLU A 128 -9.05 -8.69 10.77
CA GLU A 128 -8.15 -9.45 11.63
C GLU A 128 -6.76 -8.80 11.64
N THR A 129 -6.10 -8.83 12.80
CA THR A 129 -4.70 -8.43 12.92
C THR A 129 -3.80 -9.60 12.56
N VAL A 130 -2.88 -9.39 11.62
CA VAL A 130 -1.90 -10.38 11.20
C VAL A 130 -0.49 -9.85 11.38
N ALA A 131 0.33 -10.60 12.11
CA ALA A 131 1.76 -10.37 12.17
C ALA A 131 2.41 -10.91 10.88
N LEU A 132 2.86 -10.01 10.00
CA LEU A 132 3.52 -10.39 8.75
C LEU A 132 5.03 -10.63 8.95
N SER A 133 5.59 -10.02 10.00
CA SER A 133 6.97 -10.16 10.40
C SER A 133 7.15 -9.74 11.88
N PRO A 134 8.35 -9.91 12.49
CA PRO A 134 8.58 -9.45 13.85
C PRO A 134 8.35 -7.94 14.03
N PHE A 135 8.52 -7.15 12.97
CA PHE A 135 8.46 -5.69 13.01
C PHE A 135 7.19 -5.08 12.40
N PHE A 136 6.31 -5.88 11.78
CA PHE A 136 5.12 -5.34 11.11
C PHE A 136 3.88 -6.21 11.31
N ASP A 137 2.89 -5.62 11.99
CA ASP A 137 1.55 -6.19 12.16
C ASP A 137 0.56 -5.32 11.37
N ILE A 138 -0.36 -5.94 10.62
CA ILE A 138 -1.36 -5.23 9.83
C ILE A 138 -2.77 -5.68 10.19
N GLN A 139 -3.69 -4.73 10.23
CA GLN A 139 -5.13 -4.95 10.22
C GLN A 139 -5.75 -4.12 9.10
N LYS A 140 -6.59 -4.76 8.28
CA LYS A 140 -7.35 -4.08 7.22
C LYS A 140 -8.83 -4.18 7.55
N THR A 141 -9.57 -3.08 7.49
CA THR A 141 -11.01 -3.03 7.84
C THR A 141 -11.84 -2.44 6.71
#